data_AF-A0A366M7A2-F1
#
_entry.id   AF-A0A366M7A2-F1
#
_cell.length_a   1.000
_cell.length_b   1.000
_cell.length_c   1.000
_cell.angle_alpha   90.00
_cell.angle_beta   90.00
_cell.angle_gamma   90.00
#
_symmetry.space_group_name_H-M   'P 1'
#
loop_
_entity.id
_entity.type
_entity.pdbx_description
1 polymer ?
#
loop_
_entity_poly.entity_id
_entity_poly.type
_entity_poly.pdbx_seq_one_letter_code
_entity_poly.pdbx_strand_id
1 'polypeptide(L)'
;MLKYSVVIRTPMCDPHSAADPRQEPLEGIPRMFSTFDLEFAWIGLGAAIVLTVALLATDALRGSRTLSRWKDPAWLGWVAVVAYLFHNFEEYGIAADGAHHAFPDSLCTTLNQGAYPECPIPTEFYLFVNIGLIWVVAVICALLARKHVMMGFAFYSIVIVNCFLHIVLALATGTYNPGLLTAVVMFLPASAWMISVFLKHQDPPLGKWRLLGIVGIGVAANGSLPLTINLFLNDVISGPVLDLLQLLNASLILLVGALLQRSLPPAHPATAKPGTQASR
;
A
#
# COMPACT_ATOMS: atom_id res chain seq x y z
N MET A 1 40.28 -41.12 23.24
CA MET A 1 39.62 -42.31 22.65
C MET A 1 38.16 -42.30 23.08
N LEU A 2 37.26 -41.80 22.24
CA LEU A 2 35.81 -41.87 22.43
C LEU A 2 35.21 -42.25 21.07
N LYS A 3 34.62 -43.45 21.00
CA LYS A 3 33.96 -43.99 19.82
C LYS A 3 32.54 -43.41 19.76
N TYR A 4 32.23 -42.64 18.72
CA TYR A 4 30.85 -42.32 18.35
C TYR A 4 30.40 -43.32 17.27
N SER A 5 29.48 -44.21 17.63
CA SER A 5 28.79 -45.08 16.69
C SER A 5 27.66 -44.31 16.03
N VAL A 6 27.76 -44.09 14.73
CA VAL A 6 26.69 -43.52 13.90
C VAL A 6 25.69 -44.64 13.58
N VAL A 7 24.48 -44.55 14.12
CA VAL A 7 23.34 -45.40 13.75
C VAL A 7 22.63 -44.72 12.59
N ILE A 8 22.78 -45.26 11.39
CA ILE A 8 22.01 -44.85 10.20
C ILE A 8 20.60 -45.46 10.34
N ARG A 9 19.60 -44.64 10.64
CA ARG A 9 18.19 -45.01 10.47
C ARG A 9 17.81 -44.77 9.01
N THR A 10 17.39 -45.82 8.32
CA THR A 10 16.67 -45.73 7.05
C THR A 10 15.30 -45.07 7.28
N PRO A 11 14.82 -44.21 6.36
CA PRO A 11 13.48 -43.67 6.45
C PRO A 11 12.46 -44.80 6.20
N MET A 12 11.56 -45.00 7.17
CA MET A 12 10.34 -45.77 6.98
C MET A 12 9.47 -45.03 5.98
N CYS A 13 9.09 -45.71 4.89
CA CYS A 13 7.99 -45.30 4.04
C CYS A 13 6.71 -45.27 4.88
N ASP A 14 6.11 -44.10 5.00
CA ASP A 14 4.79 -43.91 5.59
C ASP A 14 3.72 -44.27 4.54
N PRO A 15 2.90 -45.32 4.72
CA PRO A 15 1.90 -45.75 3.74
C PRO A 15 0.55 -45.03 3.88
N HIS A 16 0.47 -43.91 4.62
CA HIS A 16 -0.79 -43.21 4.91
C HIS A 16 -0.89 -41.78 4.36
N SER A 17 -0.41 -41.52 3.15
CA SER A 17 -0.88 -40.37 2.35
C SER A 17 -1.88 -40.86 1.30
N ALA A 18 -3.06 -41.27 1.77
CA ALA A 18 -4.22 -41.40 0.91
C ALA A 18 -4.71 -39.96 0.62
N ALA A 19 -4.48 -39.50 -0.61
CA ALA A 19 -5.07 -38.27 -1.12
C ALA A 19 -6.58 -38.26 -0.84
N ASP A 20 -7.07 -37.19 -0.22
CA ASP A 20 -8.50 -36.99 0.01
C ASP A 20 -9.20 -36.88 -1.37
N PRO A 21 -10.07 -37.84 -1.75
CA PRO A 21 -10.75 -37.83 -3.04
C PRO A 21 -11.84 -36.74 -3.15
N ARG A 22 -11.97 -35.85 -2.15
CA ARG A 22 -12.89 -34.69 -2.20
C ARG A 22 -12.25 -33.39 -2.67
N GLN A 23 -10.95 -33.38 -2.96
CA GLN A 23 -10.36 -32.28 -3.73
C GLN A 23 -10.54 -32.59 -5.22
N GLU A 24 -11.77 -32.41 -5.72
CA GLU A 24 -11.89 -32.16 -7.16
C GLU A 24 -11.03 -30.94 -7.47
N PRO A 25 -10.16 -31.00 -8.49
CA PRO A 25 -9.47 -29.81 -8.95
C PRO A 25 -10.56 -28.78 -9.25
N LEU A 26 -10.43 -27.56 -8.74
CA LEU A 26 -11.21 -26.43 -9.21
C LEU A 26 -10.87 -26.23 -10.71
N GLU A 27 -11.46 -27.05 -11.56
CA GLU A 27 -11.34 -27.02 -13.01
C GLU A 27 -12.06 -25.75 -13.49
N GLY A 28 -11.29 -24.78 -13.98
CA GLY A 28 -11.84 -23.71 -14.81
C GLY A 28 -11.32 -22.31 -14.57
N ILE A 29 -10.56 -22.03 -13.50
CA ILE A 29 -9.94 -20.70 -13.32
C ILE A 29 -8.51 -20.74 -13.86
N PRO A 30 -8.15 -19.92 -14.88
CA PRO A 30 -6.77 -19.79 -15.32
C PRO A 30 -5.89 -19.32 -14.16
N ARG A 31 -5.02 -20.21 -13.66
CA ARG A 31 -4.00 -19.89 -12.63
C ARG A 31 -2.73 -19.27 -13.22
N MET A 32 -2.84 -18.76 -14.43
CA MET A 32 -1.74 -18.12 -15.14
C MET A 32 -2.05 -16.64 -15.27
N PHE A 33 -1.06 -15.83 -14.93
CA PHE A 33 -1.10 -14.40 -15.17
C PHE A 33 -1.38 -14.10 -16.63
N SER A 34 -2.36 -13.25 -16.88
CA SER A 34 -2.58 -12.65 -18.20
C SER A 34 -1.45 -11.68 -18.52
N THR A 35 -1.35 -11.28 -19.79
CA THR A 35 -0.44 -10.21 -20.19
C THR A 35 -0.70 -8.92 -19.42
N PHE A 36 -1.95 -8.60 -19.10
CA PHE A 36 -2.25 -7.39 -18.34
C PHE A 36 -1.73 -7.47 -16.90
N ASP A 37 -1.83 -8.63 -16.26
CA ASP A 37 -1.29 -8.85 -14.91
C ASP A 37 0.22 -8.64 -14.86
N LEU A 38 0.93 -9.03 -15.92
CA LEU A 38 2.38 -8.87 -16.01
C LEU A 38 2.80 -7.43 -16.36
N GLU A 39 1.94 -6.69 -17.07
CA GLU A 39 2.31 -5.41 -17.68
C GLU A 39 1.78 -4.16 -16.93
N PHE A 40 0.79 -4.29 -16.04
CA PHE A 40 0.18 -3.11 -15.40
C PHE A 40 1.19 -2.26 -14.62
N ALA A 41 2.20 -2.88 -14.00
CA ALA A 41 3.25 -2.18 -13.27
C ALA A 41 4.11 -1.28 -14.17
N TRP A 42 4.34 -1.66 -15.43
CA TRP A 42 5.05 -0.85 -16.41
C TRP A 42 4.25 0.36 -16.84
N ILE A 43 2.93 0.20 -17.00
CA ILE A 43 2.01 1.33 -17.22
C ILE A 43 2.05 2.29 -16.03
N GLY A 44 2.04 1.73 -14.81
CA GLY A 44 2.19 2.47 -13.57
C GLY A 44 3.51 3.27 -13.51
N LEU A 45 4.63 2.66 -13.92
CA LEU A 45 5.93 3.33 -14.01
C LEU A 45 5.89 4.52 -15.00
N GLY A 46 5.31 4.32 -16.18
CA GLY A 46 5.12 5.41 -17.14
C GLY A 46 4.36 6.59 -16.54
N ALA A 47 3.26 6.32 -15.83
CA ALA A 47 2.51 7.34 -15.10
C ALA A 47 3.34 7.99 -13.98
N ALA A 48 4.12 7.21 -13.22
CA ALA A 48 4.98 7.70 -12.15
C ALA A 48 6.01 8.72 -12.67
N ILE A 49 6.63 8.45 -13.83
CA ILE A 49 7.61 9.33 -14.47
C ILE A 49 6.94 10.66 -14.86
N VAL A 50 5.79 10.61 -15.55
CA VAL A 50 5.06 11.82 -15.98
C VAL A 50 4.62 12.64 -14.76
N LEU A 51 4.09 12.01 -13.73
CA LEU A 51 3.65 12.68 -12.51
C LEU A 51 4.84 13.26 -11.72
N THR A 52 6.00 12.60 -11.73
CA THR A 52 7.24 13.13 -11.13
C THR A 52 7.68 14.41 -11.84
N VAL A 53 7.68 14.41 -13.17
CA VAL A 53 7.97 15.62 -13.95
C VAL A 53 6.95 16.73 -13.61
N ALA A 54 5.66 16.41 -13.54
CA ALA A 54 4.64 17.37 -13.15
C ALA A 54 4.83 17.93 -11.73
N LEU A 55 5.20 17.09 -10.75
CA LEU A 55 5.47 17.47 -9.36
C LEU A 55 6.66 18.43 -9.21
N LEU A 56 7.72 18.19 -9.99
CA LEU A 56 8.99 18.89 -9.85
C LEU A 56 9.08 20.10 -10.78
N ALA A 57 8.63 19.98 -12.03
CA ALA A 57 8.79 21.01 -13.06
C ALA A 57 7.59 21.99 -13.14
N THR A 58 6.46 21.71 -12.49
CA THR A 58 5.25 22.54 -12.60
C THR A 58 4.61 22.83 -11.24
N ASP A 59 3.58 23.68 -11.24
CA ASP A 59 2.69 23.89 -10.09
C ASP A 59 1.30 23.23 -10.30
N ALA A 60 1.15 22.34 -11.28
CA ALA A 60 -0.15 21.76 -11.66
C ALA A 60 -0.76 20.86 -10.57
N LEU A 61 0.10 20.22 -9.76
CA LEU A 61 -0.30 19.27 -8.71
C LEU A 61 -0.39 19.90 -7.32
N ARG A 62 -0.31 21.22 -7.24
CA ARG A 62 -0.40 21.98 -5.98
C ARG A 62 -1.85 22.37 -5.68
N GLY A 63 -2.19 22.43 -4.40
CA GLY A 63 -3.45 22.97 -3.89
C GLY A 63 -3.36 24.47 -3.62
N SER A 64 -2.19 24.95 -3.20
CA SER A 64 -1.94 26.37 -2.99
C SER A 64 -0.55 26.80 -3.46
N ARG A 65 -0.49 27.93 -4.17
CA ARG A 65 0.75 28.60 -4.57
C ARG A 65 1.33 29.51 -3.47
N THR A 66 0.56 29.80 -2.42
CA THR A 66 1.00 30.67 -1.32
C THR A 66 1.87 29.94 -0.29
N LEU A 67 1.79 28.61 -0.25
CA LEU A 67 2.63 27.77 0.59
C LEU A 67 3.90 27.34 -0.17
N SER A 68 4.88 26.77 0.52
CA SER A 68 5.91 25.97 -0.16
C SER A 68 5.28 24.65 -0.62
N ARG A 69 5.61 24.17 -1.83
CA ARG A 69 5.07 22.89 -2.35
C ARG A 69 5.36 21.70 -1.42
N TRP A 70 6.51 21.73 -0.76
CA TRP A 70 6.91 20.71 0.22
C TRP A 70 6.03 20.69 1.48
N LYS A 71 5.19 21.70 1.69
CA LYS A 71 4.27 21.79 2.83
C LYS A 71 2.80 21.75 2.39
N ASP A 72 2.54 21.67 1.08
CA ASP A 72 1.21 21.67 0.50
C ASP A 72 0.62 20.25 0.57
N PRO A 73 -0.50 20.02 1.28
CA PRO A 73 -1.11 18.71 1.41
C PRO A 73 -1.49 18.06 0.07
N ALA A 74 -1.91 18.84 -0.93
CA ALA A 74 -2.25 18.28 -2.23
C ALA A 74 -1.00 17.80 -2.97
N TRP A 75 0.08 18.59 -2.92
CA TRP A 75 1.35 18.19 -3.50
C TRP A 75 1.91 16.93 -2.80
N LEU A 76 1.82 16.86 -1.47
CA LEU A 76 2.23 15.67 -0.71
C LEU A 76 1.37 14.43 -1.01
N GLY A 77 0.06 14.61 -1.25
CA GLY A 77 -0.81 13.52 -1.71
C GLY A 77 -0.34 12.94 -3.04
N TRP A 78 0.06 13.79 -3.98
CA TRP A 78 0.64 13.34 -5.26
C TRP A 78 2.02 12.70 -5.12
N VAL A 79 2.85 13.12 -4.15
CA VAL A 79 4.09 12.39 -3.82
C VAL A 79 3.78 10.97 -3.38
N ALA A 80 2.75 10.76 -2.56
CA ALA A 80 2.36 9.42 -2.13
C ALA A 80 1.93 8.55 -3.31
N VAL A 81 1.16 9.09 -4.26
CA VAL A 81 0.78 8.40 -5.51
C VAL A 81 2.02 7.97 -6.29
N VAL A 82 2.93 8.91 -6.56
CA VAL A 82 4.15 8.63 -7.32
C VAL A 82 5.03 7.58 -6.64
N ALA A 83 5.26 7.74 -5.34
CA ALA A 83 6.07 6.78 -4.59
C ALA A 83 5.47 5.38 -4.67
N TYR A 84 4.14 5.26 -4.59
CA TYR A 84 3.48 3.95 -4.66
C TYR A 84 3.51 3.34 -6.05
N LEU A 85 3.40 4.14 -7.12
CA LEU A 85 3.53 3.61 -8.48
C LEU A 85 4.94 3.04 -8.74
N PHE A 86 6.00 3.68 -8.23
CA PHE A 86 7.34 3.10 -8.27
C PHE A 86 7.47 1.83 -7.41
N HIS A 87 6.81 1.80 -6.25
CA HIS A 87 6.78 0.62 -5.38
C HIS A 87 6.10 -0.58 -6.05
N ASN A 88 4.94 -0.37 -6.69
CA ASN A 88 4.29 -1.39 -7.51
C ASN A 88 5.16 -1.86 -8.67
N PHE A 89 5.94 -0.97 -9.27
CA PHE A 89 6.90 -1.36 -10.30
C PHE A 89 8.00 -2.27 -9.75
N GLU A 90 8.52 -2.01 -8.55
CA GLU A 90 9.49 -2.91 -7.92
C GLU A 90 8.88 -4.29 -7.61
N GLU A 91 7.64 -4.33 -7.12
CA GLU A 91 6.97 -5.56 -6.71
C GLU A 91 6.51 -6.44 -7.88
N TYR A 92 5.92 -5.83 -8.91
CA TYR A 92 5.23 -6.52 -10.01
C TYR A 92 5.92 -6.35 -11.37
N GLY A 93 6.84 -5.40 -11.51
CA GLY A 93 7.66 -5.21 -12.70
C GLY A 93 8.99 -5.94 -12.55
N ILE A 94 9.96 -5.28 -11.92
CA ILE A 94 11.29 -5.83 -11.64
C ILE A 94 11.78 -5.40 -10.26
N ALA A 95 12.08 -6.40 -9.44
CA ALA A 95 12.65 -6.23 -8.12
C ALA A 95 14.13 -5.79 -8.21
N ALA A 96 14.66 -5.23 -7.12
CA ALA A 96 16.04 -4.73 -7.07
C ALA A 96 17.11 -5.82 -7.25
N ASP A 97 16.77 -7.08 -6.99
CA ASP A 97 17.61 -8.26 -7.25
C ASP A 97 17.47 -8.79 -8.69
N GLY A 98 16.64 -8.16 -9.51
CA GLY A 98 16.38 -8.52 -10.91
C GLY A 98 15.23 -9.51 -11.11
N ALA A 99 14.58 -9.97 -10.04
CA ALA A 99 13.44 -10.87 -10.19
C ALA A 99 12.24 -10.13 -10.81
N HIS A 100 11.66 -10.70 -11.87
CA HIS A 100 10.47 -10.15 -12.49
C HIS A 100 9.22 -10.59 -11.74
N HIS A 101 8.26 -9.69 -11.57
CA HIS A 101 6.95 -10.00 -10.99
C HIS A 101 7.03 -10.80 -9.67
N ALA A 102 7.92 -10.37 -8.77
CA ALA A 102 8.39 -11.19 -7.64
C ALA A 102 7.44 -11.20 -6.43
N PHE A 103 6.58 -10.20 -6.29
CA PHE A 103 5.71 -10.07 -5.11
C PHE A 103 4.71 -11.24 -4.96
N PRO A 104 3.99 -11.70 -6.00
CA PRO A 104 3.08 -12.85 -5.87
C PRO A 104 3.74 -14.10 -5.30
N ASP A 105 4.91 -14.49 -5.81
CA ASP A 105 5.64 -15.66 -5.32
C ASP A 105 6.14 -15.45 -3.89
N SER A 106 6.61 -14.24 -3.56
CA SER A 106 7.00 -13.87 -2.20
C SER A 106 5.83 -13.95 -1.21
N LEU A 107 4.64 -13.49 -1.60
CA LEU A 107 3.44 -13.56 -0.78
C LEU A 107 3.01 -15.01 -0.55
N CYS A 108 2.94 -15.81 -1.61
CA CYS A 108 2.58 -17.23 -1.50
C CYS A 108 3.57 -17.99 -0.61
N THR A 109 4.87 -17.77 -0.78
CA THR A 109 5.91 -18.36 0.07
C THR A 109 5.75 -17.95 1.54
N THR A 110 5.46 -16.68 1.81
CA THR A 110 5.22 -16.17 3.17
C THR A 110 4.01 -16.82 3.83
N LEU A 111 2.99 -17.17 3.03
CA LEU A 111 1.78 -17.88 3.46
C LEU A 111 1.94 -19.40 3.45
N ASN A 112 3.17 -19.91 3.29
CA ASN A 112 3.50 -21.32 3.21
C ASN A 112 2.71 -22.06 2.10
N GLN A 113 2.50 -21.36 0.98
CA GLN A 113 1.96 -21.90 -0.27
C GLN A 113 3.10 -22.10 -1.27
N GLY A 114 2.86 -22.92 -2.30
CA GLY A 114 3.78 -22.99 -3.45
C GLY A 114 3.85 -21.67 -4.21
N ALA A 115 4.92 -21.45 -4.98
CA ALA A 115 5.01 -20.35 -5.95
C ALA A 115 3.95 -20.50 -7.05
N TYR A 116 3.75 -19.50 -7.91
CA TYR A 116 2.92 -19.70 -9.09
C TYR A 116 3.61 -20.66 -10.08
N PRO A 117 2.85 -21.55 -10.75
CA PRO A 117 1.38 -21.63 -10.82
C PRO A 117 0.71 -22.48 -9.71
N GLU A 118 1.46 -23.03 -8.76
CA GLU A 118 0.92 -23.88 -7.68
C GLU A 118 0.15 -23.09 -6.60
N CYS A 119 0.40 -21.78 -6.49
CA CYS A 119 -0.29 -20.93 -5.53
C CYS A 119 -1.82 -20.87 -5.80
N PRO A 120 -2.67 -21.15 -4.80
CA PRO A 120 -4.12 -21.18 -4.97
C PRO A 120 -4.77 -19.78 -4.99
N ILE A 121 -4.03 -18.73 -4.66
CA ILE A 121 -4.54 -17.35 -4.68
C ILE A 121 -4.89 -16.97 -6.14
N PRO A 122 -6.09 -16.46 -6.45
CA PRO A 122 -6.44 -16.02 -7.79
C PRO A 122 -5.53 -14.89 -8.27
N THR A 123 -5.15 -14.86 -9.54
CA THR A 123 -4.21 -13.84 -10.05
C THR A 123 -4.84 -12.44 -10.08
N GLU A 124 -6.15 -12.37 -10.31
CA GLU A 124 -6.92 -11.12 -10.33
C GLU A 124 -6.93 -10.39 -8.98
N PHE A 125 -6.74 -11.12 -7.86
CA PHE A 125 -6.62 -10.55 -6.52
C PHE A 125 -5.61 -9.40 -6.48
N TYR A 126 -4.43 -9.59 -7.10
CA TYR A 126 -3.38 -8.58 -7.10
C TYR A 126 -3.78 -7.31 -7.87
N LEU A 127 -4.55 -7.45 -8.95
CA LEU A 127 -5.09 -6.29 -9.67
C LEU A 127 -6.12 -5.54 -8.82
N PHE A 128 -7.04 -6.25 -8.15
CA PHE A 128 -8.06 -5.62 -7.32
C PHE A 128 -7.45 -4.86 -6.15
N VAL A 129 -6.41 -5.42 -5.51
CA VAL A 129 -5.64 -4.73 -4.49
C VAL A 129 -5.00 -3.48 -5.08
N ASN A 130 -4.20 -3.60 -6.14
CA ASN A 130 -3.33 -2.50 -6.58
C ASN A 130 -4.05 -1.43 -7.40
N ILE A 131 -4.85 -1.80 -8.40
CA ILE A 131 -5.55 -0.83 -9.24
C ILE A 131 -6.62 -0.10 -8.42
N GLY A 132 -7.40 -0.84 -7.62
CA GLY A 132 -8.41 -0.24 -6.74
C GLY A 132 -7.79 0.72 -5.73
N LEU A 133 -6.72 0.31 -5.06
CA LEU A 133 -6.08 1.10 -4.02
C LEU A 133 -5.27 2.29 -4.56
N ILE A 134 -4.42 2.05 -5.56
CA ILE A 134 -3.40 3.02 -5.95
C ILE A 134 -3.90 3.86 -7.11
N TRP A 135 -4.42 3.22 -8.15
CA TRP A 135 -4.79 3.95 -9.38
C TRP A 135 -6.10 4.73 -9.20
N VAL A 136 -6.97 4.24 -8.32
CA VAL A 136 -8.25 4.89 -8.02
C VAL A 136 -8.18 5.64 -6.70
N VAL A 137 -8.05 4.95 -5.56
CA VAL A 137 -8.18 5.59 -4.24
C VAL A 137 -7.08 6.62 -3.97
N ALA A 138 -5.80 6.33 -4.24
CA ALA A 138 -4.72 7.28 -4.02
C ALA A 138 -4.88 8.56 -4.85
N VAL A 139 -5.28 8.41 -6.11
CA VAL A 139 -5.54 9.53 -7.03
C VAL A 139 -6.72 10.37 -6.54
N ILE A 140 -7.82 9.73 -6.11
CA ILE A 140 -8.97 10.44 -5.52
C ILE A 140 -8.54 11.20 -4.27
N CYS A 141 -7.77 10.61 -3.37
CA CYS A 141 -7.22 11.29 -2.20
C CYS A 141 -6.42 12.54 -2.60
N ALA A 142 -5.49 12.42 -3.56
CA ALA A 142 -4.65 13.53 -4.02
C ALA A 142 -5.47 14.64 -4.72
N LEU A 143 -6.52 14.28 -5.46
CA LEU A 143 -7.43 15.25 -6.08
C LEU A 143 -8.27 16.00 -5.04
N LEU A 144 -8.83 15.28 -4.07
CA LEU A 144 -9.65 15.85 -3.00
C LEU A 144 -8.84 16.69 -2.01
N ALA A 145 -7.53 16.46 -1.91
CA ALA A 145 -6.62 17.19 -1.03
C ALA A 145 -6.63 18.71 -1.24
N ARG A 146 -7.01 19.18 -2.44
CA ARG A 146 -7.17 20.61 -2.74
C ARG A 146 -8.27 21.28 -1.92
N LYS A 147 -9.30 20.52 -1.53
CA LYS A 147 -10.46 21.00 -0.76
C LYS A 147 -10.46 20.46 0.67
N HIS A 148 -9.84 19.30 0.88
CA HIS A 148 -9.88 18.57 2.14
C HIS A 148 -8.46 18.15 2.53
N VAL A 149 -7.82 18.95 3.39
CA VAL A 149 -6.42 18.74 3.84
C VAL A 149 -6.13 17.31 4.29
N MET A 150 -7.05 16.64 5.00
CA MET A 150 -6.84 15.26 5.44
C MET A 150 -6.68 14.27 4.28
N MET A 151 -7.29 14.53 3.13
CA MET A 151 -7.16 13.65 1.96
C MET A 151 -5.75 13.66 1.38
N GLY A 152 -5.00 14.76 1.55
CA GLY A 152 -3.58 14.82 1.17
C GLY A 152 -2.68 13.91 2.02
N PHE A 153 -3.17 13.49 3.20
CA PHE A 153 -2.45 12.65 4.15
C PHE A 153 -3.04 11.25 4.28
N ALA A 154 -4.30 11.03 3.92
CA ALA A 154 -5.01 9.78 4.12
C ALA A 154 -4.29 8.58 3.47
N PHE A 155 -3.82 8.74 2.23
CA PHE A 155 -3.15 7.64 1.51
C PHE A 155 -1.77 7.28 2.11
N TYR A 156 -1.16 8.17 2.89
CA TYR A 156 0.06 7.80 3.62
C TYR A 156 -0.17 6.72 4.68
N SER A 157 -1.42 6.43 5.05
CA SER A 157 -1.74 5.26 5.88
C SER A 157 -1.10 3.98 5.33
N ILE A 158 -1.25 3.74 4.02
CA ILE A 158 -0.70 2.56 3.35
C ILE A 158 0.80 2.72 3.13
N VAL A 159 1.27 3.90 2.71
CA VAL A 159 2.71 4.18 2.50
C VAL A 159 3.53 3.89 3.76
N ILE A 160 3.07 4.39 4.92
CA ILE A 160 3.77 4.21 6.21
C ILE A 160 3.81 2.74 6.60
N VAL A 161 2.68 2.04 6.49
CA VAL A 161 2.59 0.66 6.96
C VAL A 161 3.33 -0.29 6.04
N ASN A 162 3.26 -0.12 4.71
CA ASN A 162 4.10 -0.89 3.80
C ASN A 162 5.58 -0.61 4.01
N CYS A 163 5.97 0.66 4.19
CA CYS A 163 7.36 0.99 4.56
C CYS A 163 7.84 0.20 5.78
N PHE A 164 7.02 0.14 6.81
CA PHE A 164 7.33 -0.58 8.04
C PHE A 164 7.42 -2.10 7.79
N LEU A 165 6.44 -2.68 7.09
CA LEU A 165 6.38 -4.12 6.83
C LEU A 165 7.58 -4.62 6.01
N HIS A 166 7.94 -3.96 4.91
CA HIS A 166 9.10 -4.39 4.10
C HIS A 166 10.42 -4.30 4.85
N ILE A 167 10.63 -3.21 5.60
CA ILE A 167 11.84 -3.02 6.40
C ILE A 167 11.91 -4.06 7.51
N VAL A 168 10.82 -4.26 8.26
CA VAL A 168 10.79 -5.24 9.36
C VAL A 168 10.96 -6.65 8.83
N LEU A 169 10.31 -7.02 7.73
CA LEU A 169 10.45 -8.34 7.13
C LEU A 169 11.91 -8.58 6.68
N ALA A 170 12.56 -7.60 6.05
CA ALA A 170 13.96 -7.71 5.66
C ALA A 170 14.90 -7.89 6.85
N LEU A 171 14.66 -7.14 7.93
CA LEU A 171 15.44 -7.26 9.16
C LEU A 171 15.21 -8.60 9.86
N ALA A 172 13.98 -9.10 9.85
CA ALA A 172 13.61 -10.36 10.50
C ALA A 172 14.15 -11.59 9.74
N THR A 173 14.16 -11.55 8.40
CA THR A 173 14.65 -12.67 7.56
C THR A 173 16.13 -12.54 7.23
N GLY A 174 16.72 -11.35 7.34
CA GLY A 174 18.07 -11.06 6.86
C GLY A 174 18.20 -11.09 5.34
N THR A 175 17.08 -11.00 4.62
CA THR A 175 17.03 -11.12 3.16
C THR A 175 16.26 -9.97 2.52
N TYR A 176 16.55 -9.69 1.26
CA TYR A 176 15.77 -8.75 0.46
C TYR A 176 14.35 -9.32 0.24
N ASN A 177 13.36 -8.43 0.21
CA ASN A 177 12.00 -8.75 -0.23
C ASN A 177 11.54 -7.71 -1.27
N PRO A 178 10.73 -8.09 -2.26
CA PRO A 178 10.19 -7.16 -3.25
C PRO A 178 9.49 -5.99 -2.56
N GLY A 179 9.86 -4.76 -2.92
CA GLY A 179 9.35 -3.53 -2.30
C GLY A 179 10.27 -2.89 -1.26
N LEU A 180 11.34 -3.59 -0.83
CA LEU A 180 12.28 -3.06 0.16
C LEU A 180 13.05 -1.83 -0.34
N LEU A 181 13.45 -1.80 -1.61
CA LEU A 181 14.23 -0.68 -2.14
C LEU A 181 13.41 0.61 -2.06
N THR A 182 12.20 0.61 -2.64
CA THR A 182 11.29 1.75 -2.62
C THR A 182 10.77 2.07 -1.22
N ALA A 183 10.62 1.08 -0.34
CA ALA A 183 10.33 1.33 1.08
C ALA A 183 11.40 2.22 1.72
N VAL A 184 12.68 1.91 1.49
CA VAL A 184 13.82 2.66 2.05
C VAL A 184 14.03 4.00 1.35
N VAL A 185 14.04 4.03 0.01
CA VAL A 185 14.46 5.22 -0.74
C VAL A 185 13.31 6.20 -1.00
N MET A 186 12.05 5.76 -0.94
CA MET A 186 10.88 6.60 -1.21
C MET A 186 9.93 6.67 -0.01
N PHE A 187 9.42 5.55 0.48
CA PHE A 187 8.37 5.59 1.50
C PHE A 187 8.87 6.15 2.83
N LEU A 188 10.05 5.74 3.27
CA LEU A 188 10.64 6.22 4.52
C LEU A 188 10.84 7.75 4.53
N PRO A 189 11.55 8.36 3.56
CA PRO A 189 11.72 9.82 3.54
C PRO A 189 10.40 10.56 3.31
N ALA A 190 9.52 10.07 2.42
CA ALA A 190 8.23 10.69 2.17
C ALA A 190 7.35 10.68 3.43
N SER A 191 7.30 9.55 4.15
CA SER A 191 6.55 9.40 5.39
C SER A 191 7.10 10.29 6.50
N ALA A 192 8.42 10.30 6.70
CA ALA A 192 9.06 11.15 7.71
C ALA A 192 8.78 12.64 7.45
N TRP A 193 8.89 13.07 6.19
CA TRP A 193 8.59 14.44 5.80
C TRP A 193 7.10 14.79 5.96
N MET A 194 6.21 13.90 5.51
CA MET A 194 4.76 14.07 5.68
C MET A 194 4.40 14.21 7.16
N ILE A 195 4.91 13.35 8.05
CA ILE A 195 4.68 13.42 9.50
C ILE A 195 5.14 14.77 10.06
N SER A 196 6.32 15.24 9.64
CA SER A 196 6.83 16.57 10.02
C SER A 196 5.90 17.70 9.57
N VAL A 197 5.38 17.63 8.33
CA VAL A 197 4.43 18.63 7.83
C VAL A 197 3.13 18.57 8.62
N PHE A 198 2.58 17.37 8.81
CA PHE A 198 1.32 17.09 9.48
C PHE A 198 1.30 17.64 10.93
N LEU A 199 2.40 17.43 11.66
CA LEU A 199 2.48 17.78 13.09
C LEU A 199 2.93 19.23 13.34
N LYS A 200 3.77 19.81 12.46
CA LYS A 200 4.48 21.07 12.76
C LYS A 200 4.18 22.22 11.80
N HIS A 201 3.70 21.96 10.59
CA HIS A 201 3.66 22.96 9.52
C HIS A 201 2.26 23.29 9.02
N GLN A 202 1.23 22.66 9.58
CA GLN A 202 -0.16 23.02 9.32
C GLN A 202 -0.62 24.06 10.35
N ASP A 203 -1.42 25.02 9.90
CA ASP A 203 -2.02 26.06 10.72
C ASP A 203 -3.55 26.05 10.55
N PRO A 204 -4.32 25.61 11.56
CA PRO A 204 -3.86 25.09 12.85
C PRO A 204 -3.20 23.69 12.74
N PRO A 205 -2.38 23.27 13.73
CA PRO A 205 -1.82 21.92 13.77
C PRO A 205 -2.89 20.83 13.79
N LEU A 206 -2.68 19.76 13.02
CA LEU A 206 -3.69 18.70 12.83
C LEU A 206 -3.80 17.73 14.02
N GLY A 207 -2.75 17.65 14.84
CA GLY A 207 -2.73 16.90 16.11
C GLY A 207 -2.44 15.40 15.97
N LYS A 208 -1.70 14.86 16.94
CA LYS A 208 -1.19 13.47 16.94
C LYS A 208 -2.28 12.40 16.83
N TRP A 209 -3.48 12.64 17.37
CA TRP A 209 -4.57 11.65 17.34
C TRP A 209 -5.09 11.38 15.93
N ARG A 210 -5.09 12.40 15.05
CA ARG A 210 -5.45 12.21 13.64
C ARG A 210 -4.38 11.44 12.89
N LEU A 211 -3.11 11.69 13.19
CA LEU A 211 -2.00 10.90 12.65
C LEU A 211 -2.10 9.43 13.08
N LEU A 212 -2.40 9.17 14.36
CA LEU A 212 -2.66 7.81 14.84
C LEU A 212 -3.86 7.16 14.14
N GLY A 213 -4.90 7.93 13.83
CA GLY A 213 -6.03 7.46 13.01
C GLY A 213 -5.61 7.04 11.58
N ILE A 214 -4.73 7.83 10.94
CA ILE A 214 -4.16 7.51 9.62
C ILE A 214 -3.32 6.22 9.70
N VAL A 215 -2.41 6.11 10.67
CA VAL A 215 -1.60 4.89 10.83
C VAL A 215 -2.50 3.69 11.16
N GLY A 216 -3.48 3.87 12.04
CA GLY A 216 -4.41 2.82 12.45
C GLY A 216 -5.20 2.24 11.28
N ILE A 217 -5.70 3.07 10.36
CA ILE A 217 -6.38 2.53 9.17
C ILE A 217 -5.41 1.83 8.22
N GLY A 218 -4.16 2.29 8.13
CA GLY A 218 -3.13 1.59 7.35
C GLY A 218 -2.83 0.18 7.89
N VAL A 219 -2.78 0.04 9.22
CA VAL A 219 -2.59 -1.25 9.89
C VAL A 219 -3.80 -2.16 9.66
N ALA A 220 -5.01 -1.63 9.81
CA ALA A 220 -6.23 -2.39 9.55
C ALA A 220 -6.31 -2.86 8.09
N ALA A 221 -5.97 -1.98 7.13
CA ALA A 221 -6.01 -2.29 5.72
C ALA A 221 -4.94 -3.29 5.28
N ASN A 222 -3.72 -3.20 5.81
CA ASN A 222 -2.68 -4.19 5.52
C ASN A 222 -2.91 -5.51 6.27
N GLY A 223 -3.49 -5.48 7.48
CA GLY A 223 -3.82 -6.68 8.24
C GLY A 223 -5.01 -7.45 7.68
N SER A 224 -5.95 -6.77 7.02
CA SER A 224 -7.10 -7.42 6.38
C SER A 224 -6.72 -8.25 5.15
N LEU A 225 -5.61 -7.92 4.47
CA LEU A 225 -5.10 -8.70 3.33
C LEU A 225 -4.79 -10.16 3.70
N PRO A 226 -3.82 -10.46 4.59
CA PRO A 226 -3.52 -11.84 4.96
C PRO A 226 -4.70 -12.52 5.67
N LEU A 227 -5.54 -11.76 6.39
CA LEU A 227 -6.76 -12.29 6.98
C LEU A 227 -7.74 -12.80 5.92
N THR A 228 -8.06 -11.99 4.91
CA THR A 228 -9.00 -12.37 3.86
C THR A 228 -8.45 -13.46 2.96
N ILE A 229 -7.15 -13.44 2.65
CA ILE A 229 -6.49 -14.56 1.97
C ILE A 229 -6.61 -15.84 2.81
N ASN A 230 -6.35 -15.79 4.12
CA ASN A 230 -6.45 -16.98 4.97
C ASN A 230 -7.88 -17.53 5.02
N LEU A 231 -8.91 -16.67 5.06
CA LEU A 231 -10.31 -17.10 4.96
C LEU A 231 -10.59 -17.79 3.62
N PHE A 232 -10.04 -17.27 2.52
CA PHE A 232 -10.16 -17.90 1.20
C PHE A 232 -9.44 -19.26 1.15
N LEU A 233 -8.20 -19.35 1.65
CA LEU A 233 -7.42 -20.59 1.68
C LEU A 233 -8.04 -21.70 2.55
N ASN A 234 -8.95 -21.36 3.45
CA ASN A 234 -9.70 -22.30 4.29
C ASN A 234 -11.15 -22.50 3.80
N ASP A 235 -11.44 -22.17 2.54
CA ASP A 235 -12.75 -22.32 1.90
C ASP A 235 -13.91 -21.60 2.63
N VAL A 236 -13.62 -20.57 3.44
CA VAL A 236 -14.62 -19.79 4.18
C VAL A 236 -15.29 -18.76 3.26
N ILE A 237 -14.54 -18.22 2.30
CA ILE A 237 -15.03 -17.24 1.32
C ILE A 237 -14.62 -17.66 -0.09
N SER A 238 -15.40 -17.28 -1.09
CA SER A 238 -15.07 -17.50 -2.51
C SER A 238 -14.12 -16.43 -3.06
N GLY A 239 -13.47 -16.72 -4.20
CA GLY A 239 -12.61 -15.76 -4.90
C GLY A 239 -13.27 -14.39 -5.17
N PRO A 240 -14.49 -14.34 -5.74
CA PRO A 240 -15.17 -13.05 -5.95
C PRO A 240 -15.44 -12.25 -4.66
N VAL A 241 -15.65 -12.94 -3.53
CA VAL A 241 -15.81 -12.27 -2.23
C VAL A 241 -14.47 -11.74 -1.74
N LEU A 242 -13.38 -12.50 -1.90
CA LEU A 242 -12.02 -12.06 -1.61
C LEU A 242 -11.70 -10.76 -2.37
N ASP A 243 -11.98 -10.69 -3.67
CA ASP A 243 -11.71 -9.53 -4.53
C ASP A 243 -12.55 -8.31 -4.13
N LEU A 244 -13.85 -8.50 -3.89
CA LEU A 244 -14.74 -7.44 -3.44
C LEU A 244 -14.27 -6.83 -2.11
N LEU A 245 -13.79 -7.67 -1.18
CA LEU A 245 -13.25 -7.19 0.10
C LEU A 245 -12.02 -6.30 -0.10
N GLN A 246 -11.21 -6.50 -1.14
CA GLN A 246 -10.06 -5.61 -1.41
C GLN A 246 -10.49 -4.23 -1.88
N LEU A 247 -11.53 -4.15 -2.72
CA LEU A 247 -12.11 -2.87 -3.14
C LEU A 247 -12.75 -2.11 -1.97
N LEU A 248 -13.44 -2.84 -1.08
CA LEU A 248 -14.01 -2.26 0.14
C LEU A 248 -12.91 -1.79 1.09
N ASN A 249 -11.84 -2.57 1.26
CA ASN A 249 -10.69 -2.25 2.08
C ASN A 249 -10.03 -0.94 1.62
N ALA A 250 -9.82 -0.77 0.30
CA ALA A 250 -9.30 0.47 -0.27
C ALA A 250 -10.19 1.68 0.05
N SER A 251 -11.52 1.50 -0.01
CA SER A 251 -12.49 2.56 0.26
C SER A 251 -12.46 3.08 1.70
N LEU A 252 -11.99 2.28 2.66
CA LEU A 252 -11.87 2.69 4.06
C LEU A 252 -10.92 3.88 4.26
N ILE A 253 -9.89 4.02 3.41
CA ILE A 253 -8.94 5.13 3.48
C ILE A 253 -9.64 6.46 3.18
N LEU A 254 -10.51 6.48 2.16
CA LEU A 254 -11.33 7.64 1.83
C LEU A 254 -12.30 7.98 2.97
N LEU A 255 -12.96 6.96 3.53
CA LEU A 255 -13.90 7.14 4.63
C LEU A 255 -13.21 7.74 5.86
N VAL A 256 -12.08 7.18 6.29
CA VAL A 256 -11.32 7.69 7.44
C VAL A 256 -10.79 9.09 7.17
N GLY A 257 -10.27 9.36 5.96
CA GLY A 257 -9.86 10.70 5.56
C GLY A 257 -11.00 11.73 5.68
N ALA A 258 -12.21 11.36 5.25
CA ALA A 258 -13.39 12.21 5.36
C ALA A 258 -13.85 12.43 6.81
N LEU A 259 -13.84 11.38 7.64
CA LEU A 259 -14.19 11.47 9.06
C LEU A 259 -13.19 12.35 9.83
N LEU A 260 -11.89 12.17 9.58
CA LEU A 260 -10.85 13.01 10.17
C LEU A 260 -10.99 14.46 9.70
N GLN A 261 -11.38 14.71 8.44
CA GLN A 261 -11.61 16.05 7.92
C GLN A 261 -12.77 16.75 8.65
N ARG A 262 -13.89 16.03 8.86
CA ARG A 262 -15.07 16.55 9.57
C ARG A 262 -14.77 16.92 11.03
N SER A 263 -13.81 16.24 11.64
CA SER A 263 -13.41 16.51 13.01
C SER A 263 -12.57 17.78 13.18
N LEU A 264 -12.14 18.43 12.09
CA LEU A 264 -11.33 19.65 12.20
C LEU A 264 -12.18 20.80 12.74
N PRO A 265 -11.60 21.67 13.60
CA PRO A 265 -12.27 22.90 13.99
C PRO A 265 -12.65 23.73 12.75
N PRO A 266 -13.80 24.42 12.75
CA PRO A 266 -14.08 25.43 11.74
C PRO A 266 -12.91 26.41 11.70
N ALA A 267 -12.43 26.75 10.50
CA ALA A 267 -11.46 27.84 10.38
C ALA A 267 -12.06 29.07 11.07
N HIS A 268 -11.36 29.63 12.05
CA HIS A 268 -11.81 30.87 12.68
C HIS A 268 -12.03 31.88 11.55
N PRO A 269 -13.20 32.54 11.46
CA PRO A 269 -13.38 33.61 10.50
C PRO A 269 -12.25 34.59 10.76
N ALA A 270 -11.43 34.82 9.72
CA ALA A 270 -10.34 35.78 9.79
C ALA A 270 -10.92 37.05 10.41
N THR A 271 -10.41 37.44 11.58
CA THR A 271 -10.82 38.66 12.26
C THR A 271 -10.74 39.76 11.22
N ALA A 272 -11.92 40.22 10.77
CA ALA A 272 -12.01 41.30 9.80
C ALA A 272 -11.19 42.43 10.39
N LYS A 273 -10.10 42.83 9.71
CA LYS A 273 -9.36 44.02 10.10
C LYS A 273 -10.40 45.13 10.28
N PRO A 274 -10.44 45.81 11.43
CA PRO A 274 -11.34 46.94 11.61
C PRO A 274 -11.02 47.93 10.50
N GLY A 275 -11.93 48.01 9.53
CA GLY A 275 -11.84 48.97 8.45
C GLY A 275 -11.88 50.35 9.08
N THR A 276 -10.74 51.02 9.00
CA THR A 276 -10.53 52.46 9.01
C THR A 276 -11.83 53.24 8.81
N GLN A 277 -12.36 53.83 9.88
CA GLN A 277 -13.27 54.97 9.76
C GLN A 277 -12.48 56.08 9.06
N ALA A 278 -12.74 56.26 7.76
CA ALA A 278 -12.30 57.45 7.06
C ALA A 278 -13.19 58.61 7.52
N SER A 279 -12.64 59.45 8.39
CA SER A 279 -13.11 60.82 8.56
C SER A 279 -12.57 61.67 7.42
N ARG A 280 -13.48 62.18 6.58
CA ARG A 280 -13.40 63.48 5.91
C ARG A 280 -14.69 63.76 5.15
#